data_AF-A0A8K0DFD3-F1
#
_entry.id   AF-A0A8K0DFD3-F1
#
_cell.length_a   1.000
_cell.length_b   1.000
_cell.length_c   1.000
_cell.angle_alpha   90.00
_cell.angle_beta   90.00
_cell.angle_gamma   90.00
#
_symmetry.space_group_name_H-M   'P 1'
#
loop_
_entity.id
_entity.type
_entity.pdbx_description
1 polymer ?
#
loop_
_entity_poly.entity_id
_entity_poly.type
_entity_poly.pdbx_seq_one_letter_code
_entity_poly.pdbx_strand_id
1 'polypeptide(L)'
;MEKLDLKLRETYRVRLTELVNSANDLIALESVDVDEISVLIARIKSLQVNLSAVNKRLASTFDDEQLEEECQKIVDYDDMAVEAIARLEQQKQQDLQSSVIFDEEQLEEEDQKITKYENV
;
A
#
# COMPACT_ATOMS: atom_id res chain seq x y z
N MET A 1 18.35 -23.86 -11.07
CA MET A 1 18.18 -22.55 -10.44
C MET A 1 17.02 -21.80 -11.09
N GLU A 2 17.02 -21.69 -12.42
CA GLU A 2 15.97 -21.08 -13.25
C GLU A 2 14.52 -21.54 -12.97
N LYS A 3 14.25 -22.85 -12.87
CA LYS A 3 12.89 -23.35 -12.56
C LYS A 3 12.34 -22.84 -11.22
N LEU A 4 13.20 -22.67 -10.22
CA LEU A 4 12.81 -22.14 -8.92
C LEU A 4 12.52 -20.64 -9.02
N ASP A 5 13.37 -19.89 -9.71
CA ASP A 5 13.16 -18.45 -9.92
C ASP A 5 11.89 -18.16 -10.73
N LEU A 6 11.58 -18.96 -11.76
CA LEU A 6 10.31 -18.87 -12.49
C LEU A 6 9.10 -19.07 -11.57
N LYS A 7 9.15 -20.09 -10.69
CA LYS A 7 8.06 -20.35 -9.75
C LYS A 7 7.96 -19.29 -8.66
N LEU A 8 9.10 -18.76 -8.19
CA LEU A 8 9.13 -17.62 -7.26
C LEU A 8 8.52 -16.37 -7.90
N ARG A 9 8.85 -16.08 -9.16
CA ARG A 9 8.26 -14.96 -9.91
C ARG A 9 6.75 -15.07 -9.98
N GLU A 10 6.24 -16.25 -10.37
CA GLU A 10 4.80 -16.53 -10.43
C GLU A 10 4.16 -16.34 -9.05
N THR A 11 4.78 -16.89 -8.00
CA THR A 11 4.29 -16.78 -6.61
C THR A 11 4.24 -15.33 -6.15
N TYR A 12 5.28 -14.54 -6.45
CA TYR A 12 5.33 -13.12 -6.09
C TYR A 12 4.31 -12.29 -6.86
N ARG A 13 4.10 -12.57 -8.16
CA ARG A 13 3.04 -11.94 -8.96
C ARG A 13 1.66 -12.19 -8.36
N VAL A 14 1.32 -13.45 -8.07
CA VAL A 14 0.05 -13.82 -7.42
C VAL A 14 -0.10 -13.13 -6.08
N ARG A 15 0.93 -13.20 -5.23
CA ARG A 15 0.88 -12.61 -3.90
C ARG A 15 0.76 -11.08 -3.95
N LEU A 16 1.35 -10.44 -4.95
CA LEU A 16 1.24 -9.00 -5.14
C LEU A 16 -0.19 -8.61 -5.52
N THR A 17 -0.80 -9.34 -6.45
CA THR A 17 -2.23 -9.17 -6.79
C THR A 17 -3.12 -9.34 -5.56
N GLU A 18 -2.89 -10.37 -4.73
CA GLU A 18 -3.64 -10.57 -3.48
C GLU A 18 -3.50 -9.38 -2.53
N LEU A 19 -2.28 -8.87 -2.32
CA LEU A 19 -2.05 -7.72 -1.44
C LEU A 19 -2.66 -6.43 -1.99
N VAL A 20 -2.61 -6.21 -3.30
CA VAL A 20 -3.27 -5.08 -3.96
C VAL A 20 -4.79 -5.17 -3.83
N ASN A 21 -5.37 -6.36 -3.98
CA ASN A 21 -6.79 -6.57 -3.75
C ASN A 21 -7.16 -6.30 -2.29
N SER A 22 -6.38 -6.83 -1.33
CA SER A 22 -6.57 -6.50 0.09
C SER A 22 -6.45 -5.00 0.36
N ALA A 23 -5.58 -4.29 -0.34
CA ALA A 23 -5.47 -2.84 -0.21
C ALA A 23 -6.73 -2.13 -0.71
N ASN A 24 -7.27 -2.55 -1.86
CA ASN A 24 -8.52 -2.01 -2.39
C ASN A 24 -9.71 -2.32 -1.47
N ASP A 25 -9.78 -3.54 -0.92
CA ASP A 25 -10.82 -3.94 0.03
C ASP A 25 -10.75 -3.10 1.32
N LEU A 26 -9.53 -2.87 1.82
CA LEU A 26 -9.28 -2.07 3.01
C LEU A 26 -9.71 -0.60 2.80
N ILE A 27 -9.36 0.00 1.66
CA ILE A 27 -9.75 1.38 1.32
C ILE A 27 -11.27 1.52 1.15
N ALA A 28 -11.98 0.44 0.81
CA ALA A 28 -13.44 0.47 0.69
C ALA A 28 -14.17 0.46 2.04
N LEU A 29 -13.46 0.26 3.17
CA LEU A 29 -14.03 0.29 4.51
C LEU A 29 -14.21 1.72 5.01
N GLU A 30 -15.23 1.94 5.85
CA GLU A 30 -15.57 3.25 6.43
C GLU A 30 -14.57 3.71 7.51
N SER A 31 -13.93 2.75 8.19
CA SER A 31 -12.87 3.00 9.18
C SER A 31 -11.76 1.99 9.00
N VAL A 32 -10.52 2.45 8.96
CA VAL A 32 -9.36 1.60 8.74
C VAL A 32 -8.31 1.86 9.82
N ASP A 33 -7.67 0.79 10.31
CA ASP A 33 -6.54 0.90 11.23
C ASP A 33 -5.28 1.36 10.47
N VAL A 34 -4.71 2.47 10.91
CA VAL A 34 -3.47 3.05 10.36
C VAL A 34 -2.28 2.07 10.45
N ASP A 35 -2.25 1.21 11.47
CA ASP A 35 -1.22 0.19 11.61
C ASP A 35 -1.39 -0.92 10.57
N GLU A 36 -2.63 -1.30 10.27
CA GLU A 36 -2.95 -2.27 9.22
C GLU A 36 -2.55 -1.74 7.83
N ILE A 37 -2.85 -0.47 7.54
CA ILE A 37 -2.37 0.23 6.34
C ILE A 37 -0.84 0.19 6.25
N SER A 38 -0.16 0.52 7.35
CA SER A 38 1.30 0.59 7.40
C SER A 38 1.95 -0.77 7.15
N VAL A 39 1.38 -1.83 7.73
CA VAL A 39 1.82 -3.22 7.50
C VAL A 39 1.61 -3.63 6.05
N LEU A 40 0.48 -3.26 5.45
CA LEU A 40 0.16 -3.62 4.07
C LEU A 40 1.09 -2.93 3.06
N ILE A 41 1.36 -1.63 3.25
CA ILE A 41 2.36 -0.88 2.47
C ILE A 41 3.74 -1.56 2.57
N ALA A 42 4.18 -1.92 3.79
CA ALA A 42 5.48 -2.56 3.98
C ALA A 42 5.58 -3.91 3.27
N ARG A 43 4.51 -4.70 3.27
CA ARG A 43 4.43 -5.99 2.56
C ARG A 43 4.49 -5.81 1.05
N ILE A 44 3.76 -4.85 0.49
CA ILE A 44 3.77 -4.55 -0.95
C ILE A 44 5.18 -4.11 -1.38
N LYS A 45 5.79 -3.15 -0.66
CA LYS A 45 7.15 -2.66 -0.93
C LYS A 45 8.18 -3.80 -0.88
N SER A 46 8.11 -4.66 0.14
CA SER A 46 9.01 -5.82 0.26
C SER A 46 8.86 -6.78 -0.93
N LEU A 47 7.63 -7.03 -1.36
CA LEU A 47 7.36 -7.95 -2.46
C LEU A 47 7.80 -7.38 -3.81
N GLN A 48 7.63 -6.07 -4.06
CA GLN A 48 8.18 -5.39 -5.24
C GLN A 48 9.70 -5.56 -5.34
N VAL A 49 10.43 -5.36 -4.25
CA VAL A 49 11.90 -5.55 -4.22
C VAL A 49 12.26 -7.00 -4.57
N ASN A 50 11.55 -7.96 -3.99
CA ASN A 50 11.79 -9.38 -4.24
C ASN A 50 11.46 -9.78 -5.70
N LEU A 51 10.36 -9.26 -6.25
CA LEU A 51 9.95 -9.50 -7.63
C LEU A 51 10.95 -8.88 -8.61
N SER A 52 11.38 -7.64 -8.39
CA SER A 52 12.42 -6.98 -9.19
C SER A 52 13.73 -7.78 -9.17
N ALA A 53 14.15 -8.30 -8.01
CA ALA A 53 15.35 -9.11 -7.89
C ALA A 53 15.25 -10.43 -8.68
N VAL A 54 14.09 -11.09 -8.66
CA VAL A 54 13.84 -12.31 -9.45
C VAL A 54 13.81 -12.01 -10.95
N ASN A 55 13.13 -10.93 -11.36
CA ASN A 55 13.06 -10.51 -12.76
C ASN A 55 14.46 -10.28 -13.35
N LYS A 56 15.35 -9.63 -12.59
CA LYS A 56 16.75 -9.41 -13.00
C LYS A 56 17.52 -10.72 -13.20
N ARG A 57 17.29 -11.74 -12.38
CA ARG A 57 17.96 -13.05 -12.54
C ARG A 57 17.43 -13.83 -13.74
N LEU A 58 16.17 -13.65 -14.10
CA LEU A 58 15.53 -14.29 -15.24
C LEU A 58 15.67 -13.49 -16.54
N ALA A 59 16.15 -12.25 -16.52
CA ALA A 59 16.21 -11.41 -17.71
C ALA A 59 16.97 -12.05 -18.88
N SER A 60 18.02 -12.83 -18.60
CA SER A 60 18.82 -13.52 -19.61
C SER A 60 18.22 -14.86 -20.08
N THR A 61 17.10 -15.30 -19.53
CA THR A 61 16.48 -16.60 -19.85
C THR A 61 15.35 -16.48 -20.86
N PHE A 62 14.85 -15.27 -21.12
CA PHE A 62 13.83 -15.02 -22.12
C PHE A 62 14.45 -14.81 -23.49
N ASP A 63 13.83 -15.37 -24.52
CA ASP A 63 14.17 -15.04 -25.90
C ASP A 63 13.56 -13.69 -26.32
N ASP A 64 13.99 -13.17 -27.47
CA ASP A 64 13.58 -11.85 -27.96
C ASP A 64 12.05 -11.76 -28.19
N GLU A 65 11.39 -12.88 -28.52
CA GLU A 65 9.93 -12.91 -28.70
C GLU A 65 9.18 -12.79 -27.37
N GLN A 66 9.73 -13.38 -26.30
CA GLN A 66 9.16 -13.32 -24.94
C GLN A 66 9.51 -12.01 -24.21
N LEU A 67 10.59 -11.34 -24.60
CA LEU A 67 11.16 -10.23 -23.84
C LEU A 67 10.22 -9.01 -23.78
N GLU A 68 9.54 -8.69 -24.88
CA GLU A 68 8.59 -7.57 -24.93
C GLU A 68 7.39 -7.82 -24.00
N GLU A 69 6.78 -9.00 -24.07
CA GLU A 69 5.65 -9.37 -23.22
C GLU A 69 6.05 -9.39 -21.73
N GLU A 70 7.25 -9.88 -21.41
CA GLU A 70 7.73 -9.91 -20.03
C GLU A 70 8.10 -8.52 -19.51
N CYS A 71 8.66 -7.64 -20.34
CA CYS A 71 8.87 -6.24 -19.99
C CYS A 71 7.54 -5.54 -19.67
N GLN A 72 6.50 -5.74 -20.49
CA GLN A 72 5.19 -5.17 -20.23
C GLN A 72 4.62 -5.65 -18.89
N LYS A 73 4.67 -6.95 -18.61
CA LYS A 73 4.23 -7.50 -17.32
C LYS A 73 4.99 -6.88 -16.15
N ILE A 74 6.31 -6.67 -16.27
CA ILE A 74 7.10 -6.06 -15.20
C ILE A 74 6.58 -4.66 -14.89
N VAL A 75 6.34 -3.84 -15.92
CA VAL A 75 5.79 -2.49 -15.76
C VAL A 75 4.40 -2.55 -15.12
N ASP A 76 3.51 -3.42 -15.61
CA ASP A 76 2.13 -3.53 -15.10
C ASP A 76 2.11 -3.86 -13.59
N TYR A 77 2.95 -4.79 -13.14
CA TYR A 77 3.05 -5.16 -11.72
C TYR A 77 3.67 -4.05 -10.86
N ASP A 78 4.65 -3.32 -11.40
CA ASP A 78 5.25 -2.19 -10.70
C ASP A 78 4.24 -1.05 -10.55
N ASP A 79 3.50 -0.71 -11.60
CA ASP A 79 2.46 0.32 -11.61
C ASP A 79 1.33 -0.03 -10.64
N MET A 80 0.81 -1.27 -10.70
CA MET A 80 -0.22 -1.76 -9.76
C MET A 80 0.19 -1.57 -8.29
N ALA A 81 1.43 -1.88 -7.97
CA ALA A 81 1.92 -1.81 -6.61
C ALA A 81 2.16 -0.36 -6.16
N VAL A 82 2.69 0.50 -7.05
CA VAL A 82 2.83 1.94 -6.79
C VAL A 82 1.47 2.58 -6.55
N GLU A 83 0.48 2.29 -7.38
CA GLU A 83 -0.88 2.81 -7.21
C GLU A 83 -1.50 2.37 -5.89
N ALA A 84 -1.37 1.09 -5.53
CA ALA A 84 -1.90 0.58 -4.27
C ALA A 84 -1.25 1.26 -3.05
N ILE A 85 0.07 1.42 -3.07
CA ILE A 85 0.81 2.13 -2.01
C ILE A 85 0.33 3.58 -1.91
N ALA A 86 0.20 4.28 -3.03
CA ALA A 86 -0.20 5.68 -3.04
C ALA A 86 -1.60 5.89 -2.43
N ARG A 87 -2.56 5.01 -2.76
CA ARG A 87 -3.91 5.07 -2.17
C ARG A 87 -3.90 4.77 -0.68
N LEU A 88 -3.13 3.78 -0.25
CA LEU A 88 -2.98 3.44 1.17
C LEU A 88 -2.33 4.60 1.95
N GLU A 89 -1.28 5.22 1.41
CA GLU A 89 -0.62 6.38 2.02
C GLU A 89 -1.58 7.58 2.10
N GLN A 90 -2.41 7.80 1.08
CA GLN A 90 -3.46 8.82 1.09
C GLN A 90 -4.51 8.55 2.18
N GLN A 91 -5.02 7.31 2.28
CA GLN A 91 -6.01 6.94 3.29
C GLN A 91 -5.45 7.16 4.70
N LYS A 92 -4.22 6.70 4.96
CA LYS A 92 -3.54 6.91 6.23
C LYS A 92 -3.44 8.40 6.59
N GLN A 93 -3.16 9.25 5.61
CA GLN A 93 -3.07 10.70 5.85
C GLN A 93 -4.44 11.31 6.19
N GLN A 94 -5.51 10.85 5.54
CA GLN A 94 -6.88 11.30 5.82
C GLN A 94 -7.35 10.90 7.22
N ASP A 95 -7.06 9.67 7.66
CA ASP A 95 -7.44 9.19 8.99
C ASP A 95 -6.70 9.95 10.11
N LEU A 96 -5.41 10.21 9.91
CA LEU A 96 -4.61 11.03 10.83
C LEU A 96 -5.13 12.48 10.91
N GLN A 97 -5.51 13.09 9.79
CA GLN A 97 -6.07 14.45 9.77
C GLN A 97 -7.45 14.52 10.43
N SER A 98 -8.30 13.51 10.21
CA SER A 98 -9.64 13.46 10.81
C SER A 98 -9.58 13.31 12.33
N SER A 99 -8.60 12.56 12.85
CA SER A 99 -8.34 12.45 14.29
C SER A 99 -7.90 13.78 14.91
N VAL A 100 -7.03 14.55 14.23
CA VAL A 100 -6.52 15.83 14.75
C VAL A 100 -7.64 16.88 14.83
N ILE A 101 -8.50 16.95 13.81
CA ILE A 101 -9.64 17.90 13.80
C ILE A 101 -10.61 17.60 14.96
N PHE A 102 -10.86 16.31 15.22
CA PHE A 102 -11.77 15.90 16.31
C PHE A 102 -11.21 16.27 17.70
N ASP A 103 -9.90 16.13 17.91
CA ASP A 103 -9.26 16.51 19.17
C ASP A 103 -9.26 18.04 19.38
N GLU A 104 -9.09 18.84 18.32
CA GLU A 104 -9.18 20.30 18.39
C GLU A 104 -10.59 20.80 18.71
N GLU A 105 -11.64 20.24 18.09
CA GLU A 105 -13.03 20.62 18.38
C GLU A 105 -13.43 20.32 19.84
N GLN A 106 -12.96 19.22 20.42
CA GLN A 106 -13.23 18.92 21.83
C GLN A 106 -12.56 19.90 22.80
N LEU A 107 -11.32 20.31 22.50
CA LEU A 107 -10.60 21.30 23.31
C LEU A 107 -11.28 22.68 23.26
N GLU A 108 -11.77 23.10 22.08
CA GLU A 108 -12.52 24.36 21.95
C GLU A 108 -13.87 24.32 22.70
N GLU A 109 -14.57 23.18 22.71
CA GLU A 109 -15.81 23.03 23.49
C GLU A 109 -15.59 23.01 25.01
N GLU A 110 -14.48 22.43 25.48
CA GLU A 110 -14.12 22.44 26.91
C GLU A 110 -13.71 23.84 27.38
N ASP A 111 -12.93 24.59 26.59
CA ASP A 111 -12.52 25.96 26.90
C ASP A 111 -13.73 26.92 26.97
N GLN A 112 -14.73 26.75 26.09
CA GLN A 112 -15.98 27.52 26.13
C GLN A 112 -16.85 27.19 27.36
N LYS A 113 -16.77 25.96 27.90
CA LYS A 113 -17.46 25.61 29.15
C LYS A 113 -16.79 26.26 30.35
N ILE A 114 -15.46 26.31 30.40
CA ILE A 114 -14.70 26.89 31.53
C ILE A 114 -14.94 28.40 31.65
N THR A 115 -14.90 29.15 30.54
CA THR A 115 -15.15 30.60 30.53
C THR A 115 -16.57 31.01 30.95
N LYS A 116 -17.53 30.08 30.90
CA LYS A 116 -18.92 30.32 31.36
C LYS A 116 -19.09 30.21 32.88
N TYR A 117 -18.17 29.54 33.58
CA TYR A 117 -18.19 29.40 35.05
C TYR A 117 -17.34 30.45 35.78
N GLU A 118 -16.44 31.14 35.09
CA GLU A 118 -15.60 32.20 35.69
C GLU A 118 -16.27 33.59 35.72
N ASN A 119 -17.48 33.73 35.16
CA ASN A 119 -18.26 34.97 35.13
C ASN A 119 -19.47 34.99 36.09
N VAL A 120 -19.46 34.16 37.15
CA VAL A 120 -20.48 34.16 38.23
C VAL A 120 -19.89 34.62 39.55
#